data_AF-A0A4Q3HB23-F1
#
_entry.id   AF-A0A4Q3HB23-F1
#
_cell.length_a   1.000
_cell.length_b   1.000
_cell.length_c   1.000
_cell.angle_alpha   90.00
_cell.angle_beta   90.00
_cell.angle_gamma   90.00
#
_symmetry.space_group_name_H-M   'P 1'
#
loop_
_entity.id
_entity.type
_entity.pdbx_description
1 polymer ?
#
loop_
_entity_poly.entity_id
_entity_poly.type
_entity_poly.pdbx_seq_one_letter_code
_entity_poly.pdbx_strand_id
1 'polypeptide(L)' 'TDAGMTGDYDSVIGMDKEEPLSRFTTGVPSGRYEPASGSATLSGVAVETDDKTGLAVKIAPVRLGGQLEKAVPAFWL' A
#
# COMPACT_ATOMS: atom_id res chain seq x y z
N THR A 1 2.60 -1.15 -13.04
CA THR A 1 3.15 -1.93 -11.91
C THR A 1 3.43 -0.97 -10.78
N ASP A 2 3.15 -1.35 -9.53
CA ASP A 2 3.13 -0.45 -8.35
C ASP A 2 3.69 -1.18 -7.11
N ALA A 3 4.27 -0.44 -6.15
CA ALA A 3 4.81 -0.99 -4.91
C ALA A 3 3.73 -1.18 -3.81
N GLY A 4 2.57 -0.58 -4.00
CA GLY A 4 1.47 -0.50 -3.04
C GLY A 4 1.51 0.77 -2.19
N MET A 5 0.41 1.02 -1.51
CA MET A 5 0.28 2.08 -0.51
C MET A 5 0.79 1.59 0.84
N THR A 6 1.38 2.50 1.62
CA THR A 6 1.54 2.29 3.07
C THR A 6 0.45 3.05 3.79
N GLY A 7 -0.52 2.33 4.33
CA GLY A 7 -1.72 2.92 4.92
C GLY A 7 -2.81 1.88 5.22
N ASP A 8 -3.95 2.34 5.70
CA ASP A 8 -5.12 1.49 5.94
C ASP A 8 -5.70 0.99 4.61
N TYR A 9 -5.84 -0.33 4.47
CA TYR A 9 -6.37 -0.97 3.26
C TYR A 9 -7.88 -1.21 3.30
N ASP A 10 -8.55 -0.99 4.44
CA ASP A 10 -10.02 -0.86 4.47
C ASP A 10 -10.43 0.59 4.17
N SER A 11 -9.97 1.08 3.02
CA SER A 11 -10.12 2.48 2.61
C SER A 11 -10.25 2.60 1.09
N VAL A 12 -10.62 3.78 0.60
CA VAL A 12 -10.58 4.11 -0.83
C VAL A 12 -9.38 5.01 -1.09
N ILE A 13 -8.28 4.43 -1.57
CA ILE A 13 -7.02 5.14 -1.84
C ILE A 13 -6.54 5.93 -0.60
N GLY A 14 -6.65 5.32 0.59
CA GLY A 14 -6.23 5.91 1.86
C GLY A 14 -7.25 6.85 2.52
N MET A 15 -8.40 7.09 1.88
CA MET A 15 -9.49 7.90 2.44
C MET A 15 -10.55 7.02 3.08
N ASP A 16 -11.23 7.55 4.09
CA ASP A 16 -12.47 6.97 4.60
C ASP A 16 -13.42 6.68 3.43
N LYS A 17 -13.98 5.47 3.40
CA LYS A 17 -14.72 4.95 2.24
C LYS A 17 -16.06 5.65 2.01
N GLU A 18 -16.66 6.29 3.02
CA GLU A 18 -18.01 6.85 2.92
C GLU A 18 -18.11 7.96 1.87
N GLU A 19 -17.26 8.98 1.95
CA GLU A 19 -17.34 10.13 1.04
C GLU A 19 -17.00 9.77 -0.43
N PRO A 20 -15.91 9.03 -0.74
CA PRO A 20 -15.63 8.58 -2.11
C PRO A 20 -16.76 7.72 -2.70
N LEU A 21 -17.34 6.79 -1.93
CA LEU A 21 -18.44 5.93 -2.40
C LEU A 21 -19.72 6.75 -2.65
N SER A 22 -20.10 7.61 -1.72
CA SER A 22 -21.25 8.52 -1.86
C SER A 22 -21.11 9.39 -3.11
N ARG A 23 -19.94 10.03 -3.28
CA ARG A 23 -19.69 10.93 -4.41
C ARG A 23 -19.64 10.19 -5.74
N PHE A 24 -19.08 8.99 -5.78
CA PHE A 24 -19.00 8.20 -7.01
C PHE A 24 -20.36 7.65 -7.46
N THR A 25 -21.24 7.30 -6.52
CA THR A 25 -22.57 6.76 -6.81
C THR A 25 -23.60 7.85 -7.11
N THR A 26 -23.51 9.01 -6.46
CA THR A 26 -24.50 10.10 -6.60
C THR A 26 -24.06 11.23 -7.53
N GLY A 27 -22.76 11.39 -7.77
CA GLY A 27 -22.19 12.54 -8.47
C GLY A 27 -22.18 13.85 -7.65
N VAL A 28 -22.62 13.81 -6.39
CA VAL A 28 -22.75 14.98 -5.52
C VAL A 28 -21.78 14.88 -4.34
N PRO A 29 -20.92 15.88 -4.10
CA PRO A 29 -20.10 15.94 -2.89
C PRO A 29 -20.97 16.08 -1.63
N SER A 30 -20.85 15.16 -0.68
CA SER A 30 -21.57 15.19 0.60
C SER A 30 -20.72 15.68 1.78
N GLY A 31 -19.40 15.59 1.66
CA GLY A 31 -18.45 15.88 2.73
C GLY A 31 -17.02 16.10 2.22
N ARG A 32 -16.10 16.27 3.17
CA ARG A 32 -14.66 16.34 2.88
C ARG A 32 -14.09 14.92 2.82
N TYR A 33 -13.06 14.74 2.00
CA TYR A 33 -12.24 13.54 2.12
C TYR A 33 -11.42 13.62 3.40
N GLU A 34 -11.54 12.59 4.22
CA GLU A 34 -10.78 12.43 5.44
C GLU A 34 -9.93 11.14 5.33
N PRO A 35 -8.70 11.12 5.86
CA PRO A 35 -7.88 9.90 5.86
C PRO A 35 -8.54 8.78 6.66
N ALA A 36 -8.43 7.55 6.17
CA ALA A 36 -8.83 6.37 6.94
C ALA A 36 -7.91 6.20 8.16
N SER A 37 -8.46 5.69 9.27
CA SER A 37 -7.80 5.62 10.58
C SER A 37 -7.60 4.20 11.11
N GLY A 38 -7.91 3.18 10.31
CA GLY A 38 -7.72 1.78 10.68
C GLY A 38 -6.28 1.32 10.60
N SER A 39 -6.08 0.00 10.75
CA SER A 39 -4.74 -0.59 10.82
C SER A 39 -4.01 -0.51 9.49
N ALA A 40 -2.86 0.17 9.48
CA ALA A 40 -2.04 0.29 8.28
C ALA A 40 -1.34 -1.02 7.90
N THR A 41 -1.27 -1.30 6.60
CA THR A 41 -0.31 -2.23 6.00
C THR A 41 0.83 -1.40 5.40
N LEU A 42 2.07 -1.73 5.74
CA LEU A 42 3.25 -1.24 5.01
C LEU A 42 3.40 -2.05 3.72
N SER A 43 3.57 -1.38 2.59
CA SER A 43 3.87 -2.01 1.30
C SER A 43 5.15 -1.42 0.69
N GLY A 44 5.93 -2.27 0.03
CA GLY A 44 7.14 -1.86 -0.66
C GLY A 44 7.78 -3.00 -1.43
N VAL A 45 9.00 -2.76 -1.91
CA VAL A 45 9.84 -3.78 -2.56
C VAL A 45 11.22 -3.80 -1.90
N ALA A 46 11.76 -5.00 -1.77
CA ALA A 46 13.15 -5.24 -1.41
C ALA A 46 13.94 -5.51 -2.67
N VAL A 47 15.07 -4.84 -2.83
CA VAL A 47 15.99 -5.02 -3.94
C VAL A 47 17.38 -5.27 -3.38
N GLU A 48 18.01 -6.35 -3.83
CA GLU A 48 19.42 -6.65 -3.57
C GLU A 48 20.22 -6.25 -4.81
N THR A 49 21.31 -5.50 -4.63
CA THR A 49 22.16 -5.00 -5.70
C THR A 49 23.56 -5.61 -5.62
N ASP A 50 24.19 -5.80 -6.78
CA ASP A 50 25.62 -6.10 -6.86
C ASP A 50 26.43 -4.79 -6.73
N ASP A 51 27.27 -4.69 -5.71
CA ASP A 51 28.02 -3.46 -5.40
C ASP A 51 29.04 -3.05 -6.47
N LYS A 52 29.50 -3.99 -7.32
CA LYS A 52 30.50 -3.71 -8.36
C LYS A 52 29.85 -3.15 -9.62
N THR A 53 28.68 -3.67 -9.97
CA THR A 53 27.97 -3.35 -11.22
C THR A 53 26.84 -2.34 -11.03
N GLY A 54 26.32 -2.22 -9.80
CA GLY A 54 25.12 -1.45 -9.47
C GLY A 54 23.81 -2.10 -9.95
N LEU A 55 23.86 -3.32 -10.49
CA LEU A 55 22.67 -4.01 -11.02
C LEU A 55 21.90 -4.72 -9.92
N ALA A 56 20.57 -4.73 -10.02
CA ALA A 56 19.71 -5.53 -9.16
C ALA A 56 19.88 -7.02 -9.47
N VAL A 57 20.10 -7.83 -8.43
CA VAL A 57 20.25 -9.30 -8.53
C VAL A 57 19.05 -10.06 -7.97
N LYS A 58 18.27 -9.44 -7.08
CA LYS A 58 17.00 -9.98 -6.55
C LYS A 58 15.98 -8.87 -6.34
N ILE A 59 14.70 -9.21 -6.47
CA ILE A 59 13.58 -8.35 -6.10
C ILE A 59 12.47 -9.19 -5.48
N ALA A 60 11.85 -8.69 -4.42
CA ALA A 60 10.67 -9.32 -3.81
C ALA A 60 9.74 -8.26 -3.17
N PRO A 61 8.42 -8.52 -3.10
CA PRO A 61 7.49 -7.63 -2.40
C PRO A 61 7.70 -7.68 -0.89
N VAL A 62 7.39 -6.56 -0.22
CA VAL A 62 7.38 -6.41 1.24
C VAL A 62 5.98 -5.96 1.63
N ARG A 63 5.30 -6.74 2.48
CA ARG A 63 4.03 -6.35 3.12
C ARG A 63 4.03 -6.73 4.58
N LEU A 64 3.81 -5.75 5.46
CA LEU A 64 3.88 -5.93 6.91
C LEU A 64 2.71 -5.21 7.62
N GLY A 65 2.11 -5.88 8.60
CA GLY A 65 1.00 -5.33 9.40
C GLY A 65 -0.33 -5.27 8.64
N GLY A 66 -1.33 -4.67 9.28
CA GLY A 66 -2.63 -4.37 8.65
C GLY A 66 -3.40 -5.59 8.17
N GLN A 67 -4.06 -5.42 7.03
CA GLN A 67 -5.05 -6.35 6.48
C GLN A 67 -4.50 -7.24 5.36
N LEU A 68 -3.42 -6.83 4.69
CA LEU A 68 -2.89 -7.59 3.56
C LEU A 68 -2.08 -8.81 4.01
N GLU A 69 -2.07 -9.84 3.16
CA GLU A 69 -1.22 -11.01 3.37
C GLU A 69 0.25 -10.60 3.46
N LYS A 70 0.88 -10.98 4.58
CA LYS A 70 2.27 -10.70 4.87
C LYS A 70 3.18 -11.24 3.78
N ALA A 71 4.10 -10.41 3.31
CA ALA A 71 5.14 -10.79 2.37
C ALA A 71 6.49 -10.33 2.92
N VAL A 72 7.41 -11.28 3.13
CA VAL A 72 8.79 -11.00 3.54
C VAL A 72 9.72 -11.62 2.50
N PRO A 73 10.68 -10.86 1.97
CA PRO A 73 11.70 -11.38 1.06
C PRO A 73 12.43 -12.58 1.67
N ALA A 74 12.45 -13.70 0.94
CA ALA A 74 13.14 -14.91 1.39
C ALA A 74 14.65 -14.71 1.59
N PHE A 75 15.25 -13.74 0.87
CA PHE A 75 16.67 -13.40 0.98
C PHE A 75 17.01 -12.44 2.14
N TRP A 76 16.05 -12.12 3.01
CA TRP A 76 16.29 -11.38 4.26
C TRP A 76 16.33 -12.30 5.50
N LEU A 77 16.06 -13.59 5.34
CA LEU A 77 16.07 -14.62 6.38
C LEU A 77 17.36 -15.44 6.30
#